data_AF-A0AAW1G5P8-F1
#
_entry.id   AF-A0AAW1G5P8-F1
#
_cell.length_a   1.000
_cell.length_b   1.000
_cell.length_c   1.000
_cell.angle_alpha   90.00
_cell.angle_beta   90.00
_cell.angle_gamma   90.00
#
_symmetry.space_group_name_H-M   'P 1'
#
loop_
_entity.id
_entity.type
_entity.pdbx_description
1 polymer ?
#
loop_
_entity_poly.entity_id
_entity_poly.type
_entity_poly.pdbx_seq_one_letter_code
_entity_poly.pdbx_strand_id
1 'polypeptide(L)'
;MATSQAWRLKRFARFRRGSAGGTAWKIFEANGNKQEMFLTVVESGYLLVLQGQDSLDTIPLFCGSDFLKVHQQSDNLMLRYTVMGESRMMRMQFDGSSRAEAIKECSSAAEKLMEYTSVTTLDGTPLPPNQSTAEASAPVIQGKAVEVDPEVVQGSLSIKRLTQHMLGETAVTLPQAYRHGSLAQGDLGPVLRVCLLDPSFPAFVEKVEGELRKLLQE
;
A
#
# COMPACT_ATOMS: atom_id res chain seq x y z
N MET A 1 -1.77 -2.78 -24.15
CA MET A 1 -2.81 -2.21 -23.28
C MET A 1 -2.57 -2.83 -21.92
N ALA A 2 -2.00 -2.09 -20.97
CA ALA A 2 -1.74 -2.65 -19.63
C ALA A 2 -3.10 -2.95 -18.97
N THR A 3 -3.39 -4.21 -18.69
CA THR A 3 -4.67 -4.59 -18.10
C THR A 3 -4.60 -4.45 -16.59
N SER A 4 -5.07 -3.32 -16.05
CA SER A 4 -5.28 -3.15 -14.61
C SER A 4 -6.70 -3.59 -14.25
N GLN A 5 -6.85 -4.39 -13.19
CA GLN A 5 -8.15 -4.64 -12.60
C GLN A 5 -8.38 -3.70 -11.42
N ALA A 6 -9.55 -3.07 -11.38
CA ALA A 6 -9.90 -2.08 -10.36
C ALA A 6 -11.29 -2.36 -9.78
N TRP A 7 -11.42 -2.20 -8.47
CA TRP A 7 -12.66 -2.39 -7.72
C TRP A 7 -12.97 -1.16 -6.88
N ARG A 8 -14.24 -0.75 -6.86
CA ARG A 8 -14.68 0.40 -6.07
C ARG A 8 -14.76 0.05 -4.59
N LEU A 9 -14.28 0.95 -3.74
CA LEU A 9 -14.30 0.82 -2.30
C LEU A 9 -15.26 1.84 -1.69
N LYS A 10 -16.07 1.36 -0.73
CA LYS A 10 -16.90 2.21 0.12
C LYS A 10 -16.09 2.80 1.26
N ARG A 11 -15.20 1.99 1.85
CA ARG A 11 -14.35 2.36 2.98
C ARG A 11 -12.98 1.72 2.90
N PHE A 12 -11.99 2.44 3.39
CA PHE A 12 -10.65 1.96 3.63
C PHE A 12 -10.19 2.37 5.03
N ALA A 13 -9.51 1.49 5.74
CA ALA A 13 -9.00 1.78 7.07
C ALA A 13 -7.58 1.26 7.23
N ARG A 14 -6.71 2.09 7.80
CA ARG A 14 -5.33 1.72 8.16
C ARG A 14 -5.19 1.64 9.67
N PHE A 15 -4.58 0.57 10.14
CA PHE A 15 -4.22 0.42 11.53
C PHE A 15 -3.04 1.35 11.87
N ARG A 16 -3.16 2.16 12.92
CA ARG A 16 -2.03 2.89 13.51
C ARG A 16 -1.68 2.31 14.87
N ARG A 17 -0.39 2.11 15.12
CA ARG A 17 0.13 1.94 16.48
C ARG A 17 0.08 3.30 17.17
N GLY A 18 -0.72 3.42 18.23
CA GLY A 18 -0.79 4.63 19.06
C GLY A 18 0.41 4.75 19.99
N SER A 19 0.81 5.99 20.33
CA SER A 19 1.90 6.28 21.29
C SER A 19 1.49 6.18 22.76
N ALA A 20 0.19 6.01 23.05
CA ALA A 20 -0.32 5.84 24.41
C ALA A 20 -1.59 4.97 24.41
N GLY A 21 -1.42 3.64 24.53
CA GLY A 21 -2.46 2.68 24.95
C GLY A 21 -3.70 2.45 24.06
N GLY A 22 -3.98 3.29 23.08
CA GLY A 22 -5.13 3.15 22.17
C GLY A 22 -4.73 2.67 20.78
N THR A 23 -5.28 1.55 20.34
CA THR A 23 -5.24 1.14 18.93
C THR A 23 -6.28 1.95 18.15
N ALA A 24 -5.83 2.77 17.19
CA ALA A 24 -6.73 3.64 16.43
C ALA A 24 -6.67 3.32 14.94
N TRP A 25 -7.82 2.93 14.38
CA TRP A 25 -8.01 2.79 12.94
C TRP A 25 -8.19 4.18 12.31
N LYS A 26 -7.35 4.55 11.35
CA LYS A 26 -7.58 5.71 10.49
C LYS A 26 -8.53 5.30 9.38
N ILE A 27 -9.75 5.80 9.40
CA ILE A 27 -10.81 5.44 8.45
C ILE A 27 -10.91 6.51 7.36
N PHE A 28 -11.05 6.05 6.13
CA PHE A 28 -11.32 6.80 4.92
C PHE A 28 -12.63 6.27 4.33
N GLU A 29 -13.52 7.18 3.93
CA GLU A 29 -14.82 6.82 3.38
C GLU A 29 -15.01 7.54 2.04
N ALA A 30 -15.52 6.82 1.05
CA ALA A 30 -16.09 7.41 -0.15
C ALA A 30 -17.53 7.82 0.18
N ASN A 31 -17.77 9.11 0.40
CA ASN A 31 -19.12 9.67 0.54
C ASN A 31 -19.46 10.47 -0.71
N GLY A 32 -20.74 10.77 -0.96
CA GLY A 32 -21.18 11.40 -2.21
C GLY A 32 -20.55 12.77 -2.56
N ASN A 33 -19.86 13.41 -1.61
CA ASN A 33 -19.11 14.66 -1.83
C ASN A 33 -17.57 14.45 -1.90
N LYS A 34 -17.08 13.24 -1.63
CA LYS A 34 -15.65 12.87 -1.68
C LYS A 34 -15.37 12.12 -2.98
N GLN A 35 -14.12 12.19 -3.43
CA GLN A 35 -13.66 11.46 -4.60
C GLN A 35 -13.83 9.95 -4.38
N GLU A 36 -14.21 9.25 -5.48
CA GLU A 36 -14.34 7.80 -5.51
C GLU A 36 -13.03 7.13 -5.07
N MET A 37 -13.15 5.99 -4.41
CA MET A 37 -12.02 5.23 -3.90
C MET A 37 -11.93 3.89 -4.61
N PHE A 38 -10.73 3.52 -5.01
CA PHE A 38 -10.48 2.31 -5.78
C PHE A 38 -9.33 1.49 -5.21
N LEU A 39 -9.51 0.17 -5.23
CA LEU A 39 -8.45 -0.82 -5.14
C LEU A 39 -8.04 -1.17 -6.56
N THR A 40 -6.76 -1.07 -6.91
CA THR A 40 -6.26 -1.43 -8.25
C THR A 40 -5.10 -2.40 -8.13
N VAL A 41 -5.14 -3.51 -8.87
CA VAL A 41 -4.01 -4.42 -9.05
C VAL A 41 -3.45 -4.21 -10.45
N VAL A 42 -2.17 -3.84 -10.53
CA VAL A 42 -1.45 -3.63 -11.79
C VAL A 42 -0.59 -4.86 -12.12
N GLU A 43 -0.37 -5.13 -13.41
CA GLU A 43 0.40 -6.28 -13.91
C GLU A 43 1.84 -6.34 -13.39
N SER A 44 2.42 -5.19 -13.02
CA SER A 44 3.72 -5.12 -12.36
C SER A 44 3.72 -5.66 -10.92
N GLY A 45 2.59 -6.18 -10.45
CA GLY A 45 2.39 -6.80 -9.13
C GLY A 45 2.41 -5.81 -8.00
N TYR A 46 1.78 -4.65 -8.20
CA TYR A 46 1.47 -3.71 -7.14
C TYR A 46 -0.03 -3.64 -6.93
N LEU A 47 -0.42 -3.53 -5.67
CA LEU A 47 -1.77 -3.18 -5.26
C LEU A 47 -1.77 -1.73 -4.79
N LEU A 48 -2.62 -0.93 -5.40
CA LEU A 48 -2.79 0.50 -5.14
C LEU A 48 -4.15 0.74 -4.49
N VAL A 49 -4.20 1.57 -3.46
CA VAL A 49 -5.44 2.09 -2.90
C VAL A 49 -5.45 3.60 -3.16
N LEU A 50 -6.34 4.05 -4.02
CA LEU A 50 -6.42 5.44 -4.47
C LEU A 50 -7.75 6.05 -4.04
N GLN A 51 -7.75 7.32 -3.66
CA GLN A 51 -8.94 8.14 -3.47
C GLN A 51 -8.82 9.38 -4.35
N GLY A 52 -9.50 9.34 -5.51
CA GLY A 52 -9.23 10.23 -6.64
C GLY A 52 -7.75 10.35 -6.96
N GLN A 53 -7.13 11.52 -6.75
CA GLN A 53 -5.70 11.76 -7.05
C GLN A 53 -4.75 11.42 -5.89
N ASP A 54 -5.29 11.05 -4.74
CA ASP A 54 -4.51 10.72 -3.56
C ASP A 54 -4.21 9.22 -3.49
N SER A 55 -2.92 8.88 -3.44
CA SER A 55 -2.50 7.53 -3.05
C SER A 55 -2.69 7.37 -1.55
N LEU A 56 -3.61 6.50 -1.17
CA LEU A 56 -3.78 6.08 0.21
C LEU A 56 -2.68 5.08 0.55
N ASP A 57 -2.52 3.99 -0.21
CA ASP A 57 -1.51 2.95 0.02
C ASP A 57 -0.97 2.34 -1.28
N THR A 58 0.22 1.74 -1.22
CA THR A 58 0.88 1.05 -2.33
C THR A 58 1.65 -0.14 -1.78
N ILE A 59 1.26 -1.34 -2.21
CA ILE A 59 1.72 -2.61 -1.63
C ILE A 59 2.35 -3.45 -2.75
N PRO A 60 3.62 -3.87 -2.62
CA PRO A 60 4.20 -4.85 -3.53
C PRO A 60 3.59 -6.24 -3.26
N LEU A 61 3.09 -6.91 -4.29
CA LEU A 61 2.52 -8.25 -4.21
C LEU A 61 3.57 -9.36 -4.41
N PHE A 62 4.70 -9.05 -5.06
CA PHE A 62 5.76 -10.02 -5.38
C PHE A 62 6.81 -10.24 -4.28
N CYS A 63 6.66 -9.66 -3.09
CA CYS A 63 7.47 -10.08 -1.95
C CYS A 63 6.96 -11.44 -1.46
N GLY A 64 7.84 -12.44 -1.31
CA GLY A 64 7.50 -13.86 -1.11
C GLY A 64 6.40 -14.20 -0.08
N SER A 65 5.90 -15.43 -0.12
CA SER A 65 4.62 -15.89 0.46
C SER A 65 4.31 -15.49 1.92
N ASP A 66 5.30 -15.28 2.78
CA ASP A 66 5.07 -14.90 4.18
C ASP A 66 4.86 -13.39 4.39
N PHE A 67 5.06 -12.60 3.34
CA PHE A 67 5.02 -11.15 3.36
C PHE A 67 3.60 -10.60 3.49
N LEU A 68 2.62 -11.20 2.81
CA LEU A 68 1.26 -10.69 2.67
C LEU A 68 0.24 -11.76 3.04
N LYS A 69 -0.57 -11.47 4.06
CA LYS A 69 -1.72 -12.28 4.48
C LYS A 69 -3.01 -11.55 4.12
N VAL A 70 -3.90 -12.24 3.42
CA VAL A 70 -5.17 -11.70 2.96
C VAL A 70 -6.29 -12.53 3.57
N HIS A 71 -7.24 -11.85 4.22
CA HIS A 71 -8.43 -12.46 4.79
C HIS A 71 -9.67 -11.81 4.19
N GLN A 72 -10.57 -12.62 3.66
CA GLN A 72 -11.83 -12.19 3.08
C GLN A 72 -13.00 -12.57 4.00
N GLN A 73 -13.93 -11.63 4.20
CA GLN A 73 -15.18 -11.86 4.92
C GLN A 73 -16.30 -10.99 4.33
N SER A 74 -17.31 -11.60 3.71
CA SER A 74 -18.40 -10.86 3.04
C SER A 74 -17.82 -9.87 2.01
N ASP A 75 -18.28 -8.63 2.01
CA ASP A 75 -17.84 -7.46 1.25
C ASP A 75 -16.56 -6.80 1.82
N ASN A 76 -15.85 -7.46 2.75
CA ASN A 76 -14.66 -6.93 3.39
C ASN A 76 -13.43 -7.77 3.05
N LEU A 77 -12.31 -7.07 2.84
CA LEU A 77 -11.00 -7.66 2.68
C LEU A 77 -10.03 -7.02 3.67
N MET A 78 -9.22 -7.85 4.32
CA MET A 78 -8.26 -7.47 5.33
C MET A 78 -6.89 -7.92 4.88
N LEU A 79 -5.96 -6.97 4.76
CA LEU A 79 -4.58 -7.26 4.37
C LEU A 79 -3.66 -6.95 5.54
N ARG A 80 -2.78 -7.89 5.83
CA ARG A 80 -1.64 -7.70 6.72
C ARG A 80 -0.38 -7.97 5.94
N TYR A 81 0.53 -7.01 5.90
CA TYR A 81 1.82 -7.20 5.24
C TYR A 81 2.97 -6.71 6.10
N THR A 82 4.17 -7.29 5.93
CA THR A 82 5.35 -6.95 6.72
C THR A 82 6.52 -6.55 5.85
N VAL A 83 6.83 -5.26 5.79
CA VAL A 83 8.01 -4.73 5.06
C VAL A 83 9.11 -4.43 6.07
N MET A 84 10.29 -5.02 5.88
CA MET A 84 11.50 -4.68 6.65
C MET A 84 11.27 -4.67 8.19
N GLY A 85 10.54 -5.66 8.71
CA GLY A 85 10.22 -5.78 10.13
C GLY A 85 9.01 -4.97 10.62
N GLU A 86 8.43 -4.12 9.77
CA GLU A 86 7.22 -3.36 10.09
C GLU A 86 5.96 -4.05 9.55
N SER A 87 5.13 -4.56 10.46
CA SER A 87 3.81 -5.10 10.11
C SER A 87 2.77 -4.00 10.02
N ARG A 88 2.11 -3.90 8.86
CA ARG A 88 1.00 -3.00 8.57
C ARG A 88 -0.27 -3.80 8.36
N MET A 89 -1.39 -3.22 8.78
CA MET A 89 -2.70 -3.84 8.68
C MET A 89 -3.69 -2.84 8.11
N MET A 90 -4.49 -3.29 7.17
CA MET A 90 -5.54 -2.50 6.55
C MET A 90 -6.80 -3.32 6.32
N ARG A 91 -7.93 -2.63 6.35
CA ARG A 91 -9.25 -3.18 6.06
C ARG A 91 -9.90 -2.35 4.95
N MET A 92 -10.57 -3.02 4.04
CA MET A 92 -11.27 -2.41 2.92
C MET A 92 -12.67 -3.03 2.83
N GLN A 93 -13.64 -2.19 2.52
CA GLN A 93 -15.02 -2.57 2.27
C GLN A 93 -15.36 -2.20 0.83
N PHE A 94 -15.79 -3.19 0.06
CA PHE A 94 -16.15 -3.03 -1.34
C PHE A 94 -17.49 -2.31 -1.48
N ASP A 95 -17.62 -1.55 -2.56
CA ASP A 95 -18.86 -0.85 -2.91
C ASP A 95 -19.65 -1.65 -3.96
N GLY A 96 -20.95 -1.41 -4.01
CA GLY A 96 -21.85 -2.05 -4.96
C GLY A 96 -23.26 -1.50 -4.81
N SER A 97 -24.08 -1.58 -5.87
CA SER A 97 -25.49 -1.17 -5.84
C SER A 97 -26.32 -2.00 -4.85
N SER A 98 -25.84 -3.19 -4.51
CA SER A 98 -26.40 -4.06 -3.47
C SER A 98 -25.30 -4.75 -2.67
N ARG A 99 -25.67 -5.30 -1.50
CA ARG A 99 -24.75 -6.12 -0.70
C ARG A 99 -24.23 -7.33 -1.47
N ALA A 100 -25.06 -7.96 -2.30
CA ALA A 100 -24.67 -9.11 -3.11
C ALA A 100 -23.62 -8.73 -4.17
N GLU A 101 -23.78 -7.56 -4.79
CA GLU A 101 -22.79 -7.04 -5.73
C GLU A 101 -21.48 -6.68 -5.03
N ALA A 102 -21.53 -5.99 -3.89
CA ALA A 102 -20.32 -5.66 -3.12
C ALA A 102 -19.54 -6.92 -2.68
N ILE A 103 -20.24 -8.01 -2.33
CA ILE A 103 -19.61 -9.31 -2.05
C ILE A 103 -18.96 -9.89 -3.31
N LYS A 104 -19.64 -9.82 -4.46
CA LYS A 104 -19.10 -10.30 -5.74
C LYS A 104 -17.82 -9.55 -6.13
N GLU A 105 -17.81 -8.23 -6.00
CA GLU A 105 -16.62 -7.40 -6.26
C GLU A 105 -15.48 -7.77 -5.30
N CYS A 106 -15.79 -7.95 -4.01
CA CYS A 106 -14.82 -8.42 -3.02
C CYS A 106 -14.22 -9.79 -3.38
N SER A 107 -15.06 -10.75 -3.78
CA SER A 107 -14.62 -12.08 -4.22
C SER A 107 -13.76 -12.03 -5.47
N SER A 108 -14.13 -11.19 -6.45
CA SER A 108 -13.32 -11.00 -7.66
C SER A 108 -11.92 -10.44 -7.34
N ALA A 109 -11.83 -9.50 -6.39
CA ALA A 109 -10.54 -8.98 -5.93
C ALA A 109 -9.72 -10.03 -5.17
N ALA A 110 -10.38 -10.82 -4.33
CA ALA A 110 -9.74 -11.95 -3.64
C ALA A 110 -9.20 -12.98 -4.63
N GLU A 111 -9.97 -13.32 -5.67
CA GLU A 111 -9.54 -14.22 -6.75
C GLU A 111 -8.29 -13.69 -7.46
N LYS A 112 -8.23 -12.39 -7.78
CA LYS A 112 -7.02 -11.80 -8.37
C LYS A 112 -5.82 -11.88 -7.44
N LEU A 113 -6.02 -11.71 -6.13
CA LEU A 113 -4.95 -11.79 -5.14
C LEU A 113 -4.42 -13.22 -4.92
N MET A 114 -5.21 -14.25 -5.24
CA MET A 114 -4.76 -15.64 -5.20
C MET A 114 -3.61 -15.94 -6.17
N GLU A 115 -3.41 -15.12 -7.21
CA GLU A 115 -2.25 -15.22 -8.09
C GLU A 115 -0.92 -14.90 -7.37
N TYR A 116 -0.97 -14.19 -6.23
CA TYR A 116 0.20 -13.68 -5.52
C TYR A 116 0.35 -14.25 -4.10
N THR A 117 -0.75 -14.56 -3.42
CA THR A 117 -0.73 -15.08 -2.04
C THR A 117 -1.96 -15.91 -1.71
N SER A 118 -1.89 -16.72 -0.66
CA SER A 118 -3.07 -17.45 -0.15
C SER A 118 -4.08 -16.47 0.48
N VAL A 119 -5.34 -16.56 0.05
CA VAL A 119 -6.46 -15.84 0.67
C VAL A 119 -7.22 -16.79 1.60
N THR A 120 -7.42 -16.39 2.86
CA THR A 120 -8.25 -17.17 3.80
C THR A 120 -9.67 -16.61 3.82
N THR A 121 -10.67 -17.45 3.50
CA THR A 121 -12.09 -17.14 3.62
C THR A 121 -12.65 -17.65 4.95
N LEU A 122 -13.28 -16.79 5.74
CA LEU A 122 -13.96 -17.20 6.96
C LEU A 122 -15.41 -17.59 6.65
N ASP A 123 -15.62 -18.75 6.02
CA ASP A 123 -16.91 -19.43 6.01
C ASP A 123 -16.83 -20.66 6.92
N GLY A 124 -17.38 -20.51 8.13
CA GLY A 124 -17.92 -21.63 8.91
C GLY A 124 -16.97 -22.58 9.65
N THR A 125 -16.01 -22.10 10.47
CA THR A 125 -15.47 -22.93 11.56
C THR A 125 -14.96 -22.08 12.75
N PRO A 126 -15.24 -22.45 14.02
CA PRO A 126 -14.87 -21.64 15.18
C PRO A 126 -13.35 -21.65 15.43
N LEU A 127 -12.80 -20.48 15.74
CA LEU A 127 -11.47 -20.33 16.34
C LEU A 127 -11.39 -21.13 17.65
N PRO A 128 -10.36 -21.97 17.87
CA PRO A 128 -10.09 -22.49 19.19
C PRO A 128 -9.54 -21.38 20.12
N PRO A 129 -9.80 -21.49 21.43
CA PRO A 129 -9.63 -20.41 22.40
C PRO A 129 -8.18 -20.29 22.88
N ASN A 130 -7.81 -19.05 23.21
CA ASN A 130 -6.72 -18.60 24.09
C ASN A 130 -5.83 -19.70 24.72
N GLN A 131 -4.53 -19.62 24.42
CA GLN A 131 -3.49 -20.06 25.36
C GLN A 131 -2.55 -18.90 25.69
N SER A 132 -2.30 -18.79 26.99
CA SER A 132 -1.66 -17.75 27.78
C SER A 132 -0.16 -17.99 27.97
N THR A 133 0.53 -16.97 28.54
CA THR A 133 1.76 -17.03 29.39
C THR A 133 3.07 -16.76 28.60
N ALA A 134 4.05 -15.93 28.99
CA ALA A 134 4.38 -15.18 30.20
C ALA A 134 5.40 -14.03 29.90
N GLU A 135 5.41 -13.04 30.80
CA GLU A 135 6.51 -12.20 31.37
C GLU A 135 7.85 -11.97 30.63
N ALA A 136 8.29 -10.69 30.55
CA ALA A 136 9.35 -10.10 31.40
C ALA A 136 10.12 -8.90 30.77
N SER A 137 10.25 -7.83 31.57
CA SER A 137 11.39 -6.89 31.70
C SER A 137 11.61 -5.70 30.71
N ALA A 138 11.67 -4.49 31.29
CA ALA A 138 12.30 -3.25 30.79
C ALA A 138 13.77 -3.16 31.32
N PRO A 139 14.70 -2.21 30.94
CA PRO A 139 14.58 -0.73 31.06
C PRO A 139 15.21 0.16 29.92
N VAL A 140 14.71 1.40 29.64
CA VAL A 140 15.29 2.80 29.83
C VAL A 140 16.54 3.12 28.94
N ILE A 141 16.71 4.21 28.14
CA ILE A 141 16.91 5.68 28.39
C ILE A 141 16.83 6.53 27.08
N GLN A 142 16.48 7.81 27.28
CA GLN A 142 16.35 9.03 26.46
C GLN A 142 17.47 9.43 25.46
N GLY A 143 17.09 10.28 24.49
CA GLY A 143 17.98 11.22 23.80
C GLY A 143 17.27 12.08 22.74
N LYS A 144 17.12 13.38 23.01
CA LYS A 144 16.39 14.39 22.21
C LYS A 144 17.39 15.20 21.37
N ALA A 145 17.10 15.50 20.11
CA ALA A 145 17.63 16.67 19.41
C ALA A 145 16.60 17.15 18.37
N VAL A 146 16.34 18.45 18.41
CA VAL A 146 15.37 19.20 17.61
C VAL A 146 16.10 19.73 16.39
N GLU A 147 15.58 19.49 15.19
CA GLU A 147 15.95 20.25 14.00
C GLU A 147 14.76 20.36 13.06
N VAL A 148 14.66 21.53 12.43
CA VAL A 148 13.53 22.15 11.73
C VAL A 148 12.72 21.15 10.89
N ASP A 149 11.45 21.00 11.23
CA ASP A 149 10.52 19.99 10.68
C ASP A 149 10.16 20.28 9.21
N PRO A 150 10.65 19.49 8.24
CA PRO A 150 10.06 19.50 6.90
C PRO A 150 8.75 18.73 6.97
N GLU A 151 7.64 19.37 6.62
CA GLU A 151 6.26 18.85 6.71
C GLU A 151 6.20 17.34 6.44
N VAL A 152 6.22 16.54 7.51
CA VAL A 152 6.15 15.08 7.40
C VAL A 152 4.71 14.76 7.01
N VAL A 153 4.50 14.36 5.76
CA VAL A 153 3.16 14.00 5.29
C VAL A 153 2.73 12.69 5.97
N GLN A 154 2.12 12.81 7.15
CA GLN A 154 1.53 11.71 7.90
C GLN A 154 0.14 11.35 7.34
N GLY A 155 0.09 10.65 6.21
CA GLY A 155 -1.21 10.29 5.66
C GLY A 155 -1.20 9.71 4.25
N SER A 156 -2.13 10.22 3.44
CA SER A 156 -2.16 10.04 2.00
C SER A 156 -1.11 10.92 1.35
N LEU A 157 -0.57 10.48 0.23
CA LEU A 157 0.34 11.25 -0.62
C LEU A 157 -0.32 11.40 -1.98
N SER A 158 -0.51 12.64 -2.45
CA SER A 158 -1.03 12.84 -3.79
C SER A 158 -0.02 12.37 -4.83
N ILE A 159 -0.51 11.79 -5.93
CA ILE A 159 0.33 11.38 -7.06
C ILE A 159 1.12 12.59 -7.55
N LYS A 160 0.47 13.75 -7.66
CA LYS A 160 1.10 15.02 -8.02
C LYS A 160 2.29 15.38 -7.13
N ARG A 161 2.18 15.25 -5.79
CA ARG A 161 3.29 15.54 -4.86
C ARG A 161 4.44 14.54 -5.03
N LEU A 162 4.15 13.26 -5.27
CA LEU A 162 5.17 12.26 -5.57
C LEU A 162 5.89 12.58 -6.88
N THR A 163 5.14 12.93 -7.92
CA THR A 163 5.69 13.32 -9.23
C THR A 163 6.59 14.55 -9.12
N GLN A 164 6.16 15.60 -8.41
CA GLN A 164 6.97 16.80 -8.16
C GLN A 164 8.29 16.47 -7.43
N HIS A 165 8.23 15.61 -6.43
CA HIS A 165 9.43 15.16 -5.71
C HIS A 165 10.37 14.36 -6.63
N MET A 166 9.85 13.45 -7.47
CA MET A 166 10.66 12.66 -8.40
C MET A 166 11.33 13.52 -9.49
N LEU A 167 10.67 14.58 -9.95
CA LEU A 167 11.23 15.55 -10.91
C LEU A 167 12.17 16.58 -10.28
N GLY A 168 12.39 16.53 -8.96
CA GLY A 168 13.24 17.47 -8.23
C GLY A 168 12.64 18.86 -8.06
N GLU A 169 11.34 19.04 -8.30
CA GLU A 169 10.66 20.35 -8.23
C GLU A 169 10.35 20.77 -6.78
N THR A 170 10.21 19.81 -5.85
CA THR A 170 9.87 20.10 -4.44
C THR A 170 10.64 19.19 -3.49
N ALA A 171 11.25 19.78 -2.45
CA ALA A 171 11.82 19.03 -1.33
C ALA A 171 10.70 18.57 -0.37
N VAL A 172 10.15 17.38 -0.61
CA VAL A 172 9.14 16.76 0.26
C VAL A 172 9.75 15.60 1.03
N THR A 173 9.57 15.62 2.35
CA THR A 173 9.99 14.53 3.22
C THR A 173 9.01 13.36 3.10
N LEU A 174 9.32 12.38 2.25
CA LEU A 174 8.45 11.22 2.03
C LEU A 174 8.36 10.33 3.30
N PRO A 175 7.24 9.61 3.51
CA PRO A 175 7.11 8.61 4.57
C PRO A 175 8.22 7.56 4.48
N GLN A 176 8.57 6.96 5.63
CA GLN A 176 9.72 6.05 5.75
C GLN A 176 9.70 4.88 4.75
N ALA A 177 8.52 4.41 4.31
CA ALA A 177 8.39 3.38 3.27
C ALA A 177 9.00 3.76 1.91
N TYR A 178 9.05 5.05 1.57
CA TYR A 178 9.65 5.55 0.33
C TYR A 178 11.14 5.85 0.46
N ARG A 179 11.67 5.91 1.69
CA ARG A 179 13.11 6.19 1.94
C ARG A 179 13.98 4.94 1.91
N HIS A 180 13.37 3.77 2.07
CA HIS A 180 14.06 2.50 2.09
C HIS A 180 13.96 1.86 0.72
N GLY A 181 14.99 2.04 -0.10
CA GLY A 181 15.10 1.39 -1.40
C GLY A 181 15.22 -0.13 -1.24
N SER A 182 14.39 -0.88 -1.98
CA SER A 182 14.41 -2.36 -1.98
C SER A 182 15.62 -2.94 -2.74
N LEU A 183 16.34 -2.11 -3.51
CA LEU A 183 17.60 -2.51 -4.12
C LEU A 183 18.67 -2.45 -3.04
N ALA A 184 19.01 -3.62 -2.49
CA ALA A 184 20.17 -3.72 -1.61
C ALA A 184 21.36 -3.09 -2.33
N GLN A 185 22.18 -2.32 -1.61
CA GLN A 185 23.25 -1.50 -2.17
C GLN A 185 24.23 -2.29 -3.10
N GLY A 186 24.23 -3.63 -3.03
CA GLY A 186 25.00 -4.53 -3.90
C GLY A 186 24.34 -4.94 -5.24
N ASP A 187 23.04 -4.79 -5.41
CA ASP A 187 22.30 -5.31 -6.60
C ASP A 187 22.18 -4.28 -7.73
N LEU A 188 22.58 -3.03 -7.49
CA LEU A 188 22.47 -1.96 -8.48
C LEU A 188 23.40 -2.17 -9.69
N GLY A 189 24.61 -2.70 -9.46
CA GLY A 189 25.58 -2.94 -10.53
C GLY A 189 25.07 -3.89 -11.62
N PRO A 190 24.56 -5.09 -11.25
CA PRO A 190 23.92 -6.00 -12.20
C PRO A 190 22.72 -5.38 -12.93
N VAL A 191 21.85 -4.64 -12.25
CA VAL A 191 20.69 -3.98 -12.87
C VAL A 191 21.12 -2.94 -13.90
N LEU A 192 22.11 -2.09 -13.56
CA LEU A 192 22.64 -1.10 -14.49
C LEU A 192 23.24 -1.75 -15.74
N ARG A 193 23.92 -2.90 -15.60
CA ARG A 193 24.44 -3.64 -16.76
C ARG A 193 23.32 -4.12 -17.68
N VAL A 194 22.21 -4.62 -17.13
CA VAL A 194 21.04 -4.99 -17.94
C VAL A 194 20.47 -3.78 -18.67
N CYS A 195 20.31 -2.64 -17.99
CA CYS A 195 19.86 -1.40 -18.62
C CYS A 195 20.77 -0.95 -19.77
N LEU A 196 22.09 -1.07 -19.63
CA LEU A 196 23.06 -0.70 -20.67
C LEU A 196 23.08 -1.69 -21.85
N LEU A 197 22.66 -2.93 -21.64
CA LEU A 197 22.56 -3.95 -22.70
C LEU A 197 21.25 -3.86 -23.49
N ASP A 198 20.25 -3.16 -22.97
CA ASP A 198 19.00 -2.89 -23.66
C ASP A 198 19.12 -1.57 -24.46
N PRO A 199 19.20 -1.62 -25.81
CA PRO A 199 19.31 -0.42 -26.62
C PRO A 199 18.07 0.48 -26.57
N SER A 200 16.93 -0.03 -26.11
CA SER A 200 15.69 0.74 -25.95
C SER A 200 15.62 1.50 -24.62
N PHE A 201 16.52 1.21 -23.67
CA PHE A 201 16.47 1.76 -22.33
C PHE A 201 16.50 3.30 -22.28
N PRO A 202 17.36 4.03 -23.05
CA PRO A 202 17.33 5.49 -23.05
C PRO A 202 15.98 6.06 -23.46
N ALA A 203 15.38 5.53 -24.54
CA ALA A 203 14.06 5.95 -25.01
C ALA A 203 12.94 5.60 -24.02
N PHE A 204 13.08 4.47 -23.31
CA PHE A 204 12.17 4.13 -22.21
C PHE A 204 12.26 5.14 -21.06
N VAL A 205 13.46 5.55 -20.64
CA VAL A 205 13.65 6.56 -19.59
C VAL A 205 13.03 7.90 -20.00
N GLU A 206 13.24 8.36 -21.23
CA GLU A 206 12.61 9.57 -21.76
C GLU A 206 11.08 9.46 -21.75
N LYS A 207 10.54 8.29 -22.13
CA LYS A 207 9.10 8.04 -22.09
C LYS A 207 8.56 8.08 -20.66
N VAL A 208 9.27 7.49 -19.69
CA VAL A 208 8.89 7.55 -18.27
C VAL A 208 8.87 8.99 -17.78
N GLU A 209 9.89 9.78 -18.08
CA GLU A 209 9.91 11.21 -17.74
C GLU A 209 8.74 11.97 -18.39
N GLY A 210 8.44 11.66 -19.66
CA GLY A 210 7.29 12.22 -20.37
C GLY A 210 5.95 11.90 -19.71
N GLU A 211 5.72 10.66 -19.29
CA GLU A 211 4.51 10.27 -18.54
C GLU A 211 4.45 10.92 -17.16
N LEU A 212 5.58 11.03 -16.44
CA LEU A 212 5.63 11.77 -15.17
C LEU A 212 5.22 13.24 -15.37
N ARG A 213 5.66 13.89 -16.44
CA ARG A 213 5.26 15.28 -16.75
C ARG A 213 3.77 15.41 -17.05
N LYS A 214 3.12 14.38 -17.63
CA LYS A 214 1.67 14.37 -17.82
C LYS A 214 0.92 14.28 -16.50
N LEU A 215 1.38 13.45 -15.57
CA LEU A 215 0.80 13.32 -14.22
C LEU A 215 0.87 14.62 -13.39
N LEU A 216 1.66 15.62 -13.78
CA LEU A 216 1.62 16.96 -13.16
C LEU A 216 0.42 17.81 -13.61
N GLN A 217 -0.06 17.56 -14.83
CA GLN A 217 -1.08 18.34 -15.53
C GLN A 217 -2.50 17.77 -15.35
N GLU A 218 -2.60 16.53 -14.89
CA GLU A 218 -3.84 15.88 -14.43
C GLU A 218 -4.33 16.46 -13.08
#